data_AF-A0A4R4TW89-F1
#
_entry.id   AF-A0A4R4TW89-F1
#
_cell.length_a   1.000
_cell.length_b   1.000
_cell.length_c   1.000
_cell.angle_alpha   90.00
_cell.angle_beta   90.00
_cell.angle_gamma   90.00
#
_symmetry.space_group_name_H-M   'P 1'
#
loop_
_entity.id
_entity.type
_entity.pdbx_description
1 polymer ?
#
loop_
_entity_poly.entity_id
_entity_poly.type
_entity_poly.pdbx_seq_one_letter_code
_entity_poly.pdbx_strand_id
1 'polypeptide(L)' 'MTDLAAFAELIPLDHGLCVVSTLRGDGSVQSSVVNAGVLEHPVRGGRVVGLVAVGGSRKLRNLRADPRVTV' A
#
# COMPACT_ATOMS: atom_id res chain seq x y z
N MET A 1 -4.82 -13.12 13.75
CA MET A 1 -4.40 -13.74 12.49
C MET A 1 -4.51 -12.67 11.42
N THR A 2 -3.40 -12.00 11.10
CA THR A 2 -3.36 -11.00 10.04
C THR A 2 -3.19 -11.74 8.72
N ASP A 3 -4.30 -12.17 8.13
CA ASP A 3 -4.32 -12.80 6.81
C ASP A 3 -4.78 -11.80 5.75
N LEU A 4 -4.21 -11.91 4.56
CA LEU A 4 -4.51 -11.10 3.38
C LEU A 4 -5.64 -11.67 2.52
N ALA A 5 -6.24 -12.80 2.90
CA ALA A 5 -7.30 -13.44 2.12
C ALA A 5 -8.46 -12.49 1.80
N ALA A 6 -9.00 -11.79 2.80
CA ALA A 6 -10.09 -10.84 2.58
C ALA A 6 -9.68 -9.69 1.63
N PHE A 7 -8.46 -9.17 1.75
CA PHE A 7 -7.95 -8.15 0.85
C PHE A 7 -7.80 -8.70 -0.59
N ALA A 8 -7.30 -9.93 -0.74
CA ALA A 8 -7.14 -10.58 -2.04
C ALA A 8 -8.49 -10.84 -2.73
N GLU A 9 -9.56 -11.07 -1.97
CA GLU A 9 -10.92 -11.23 -2.50
C GLU A 9 -11.56 -9.89 -2.92
N LEU A 10 -11.29 -8.81 -2.18
CA LEU A 10 -11.90 -7.50 -2.43
C LEU A 10 -11.25 -6.73 -3.58
N ILE A 11 -9.92 -6.74 -3.68
CA ILE A 11 -9.19 -5.93 -4.67
C ILE A 11 -9.62 -6.12 -6.13
N PRO A 12 -9.90 -7.35 -6.60
CA PRO A 12 -10.40 -7.55 -7.96
C PRO A 12 -11.76 -6.88 -8.21
N LEU A 13 -12.60 -6.72 -7.18
CA LEU A 13 -13.90 -6.06 -7.27
C LEU A 13 -13.76 -4.55 -7.51
N ASP A 14 -12.67 -3.95 -7.02
CA ASP A 14 -12.29 -2.55 -7.26
C ASP A 14 -11.28 -2.40 -8.42
N HIS A 15 -11.20 -3.38 -9.33
CA HIS A 15 -10.31 -3.36 -10.50
C HIS A 15 -8.82 -3.16 -10.17
N GLY A 16 -8.38 -3.67 -9.02
CA GLY A 16 -6.99 -3.53 -8.61
C GLY A 16 -6.69 -2.20 -7.91
N LEU A 17 -7.70 -1.39 -7.57
CA LEU A 17 -7.52 -0.08 -6.94
C LEU A 17 -7.77 -0.15 -5.44
N CYS A 18 -6.95 0.57 -4.66
CA CYS A 18 -7.22 0.81 -3.25
C CYS A 18 -6.74 2.20 -2.81
N VAL A 19 -7.19 2.63 -1.63
CA VAL A 19 -6.72 3.87 -1.00
C VAL A 19 -5.52 3.57 -0.13
N VAL A 20 -4.41 4.24 -0.40
CA VAL A 20 -3.24 4.27 0.50
C VAL A 20 -3.24 5.55 1.30
N SER A 21 -3.09 5.43 2.62
CA SER A 21 -2.92 6.55 3.54
C SER A 21 -1.55 6.51 4.22
N THR A 22 -0.79 7.59 4.08
CA THR A 22 0.57 7.76 4.64
C THR A 22 0.60 8.96 5.58
N LEU A 23 1.59 9.00 6.48
CA LEU A 23 1.82 10.15 7.35
C LEU A 23 2.72 11.18 6.67
N ARG A 24 2.32 12.46 6.75
CA ARG A 24 3.16 13.60 6.38
C ARG A 24 4.13 13.92 7.52
N GLY A 25 5.14 14.76 7.24
CA GLY A 25 6.11 15.19 8.24
C GLY A 25 5.52 15.98 9.42
N ASP A 26 4.34 16.57 9.25
CA ASP A 26 3.59 17.25 10.31
C ASP A 26 2.60 16.31 11.06
N GLY A 27 2.62 15.01 10.77
CA GLY A 27 1.74 14.01 11.36
C GLY A 27 0.32 13.95 10.75
N SER A 28 -0.02 14.85 9.82
CA SER A 28 -1.30 14.76 9.11
C SER A 28 -1.30 13.62 8.07
N VAL A 29 -2.49 13.21 7.63
CA VAL A 29 -2.66 12.10 6.69
C VAL A 29 -2.62 12.60 5.23
N GLN A 30 -1.96 11.83 4.36
CA GLN A 30 -2.09 11.95 2.91
C GLN A 30 -2.69 10.65 2.34
N SER A 31 -3.89 10.75 1.78
CA SER A 31 -4.57 9.64 1.11
C SER A 31 -4.52 9.77 -0.42
N SER A 32 -4.39 8.66 -1.13
CA SER A 32 -4.46 8.62 -2.60
C SER A 32 -4.77 7.22 -3.09
N VAL A 33 -5.45 7.11 -4.23
CA VAL A 33 -5.69 5.84 -4.91
C VAL A 33 -4.41 5.33 -5.57
N VAL A 34 -4.19 4.02 -5.52
CA VAL A 34 -3.08 3.29 -6.17
C VAL A 34 -3.60 2.01 -6.82
N ASN A 35 -2.87 1.50 -7.81
CA ASN A 35 -2.97 0.09 -8.17
C ASN A 35 -2.28 -0.73 -7.08
N ALA A 36 -2.96 -1.73 -6.53
CA ALA A 36 -2.45 -2.61 -5.50
C ALA A 36 -2.95 -4.05 -5.68
N GLY A 37 -2.26 -4.99 -5.04
CA GLY A 37 -2.64 -6.40 -5.04
C GLY A 37 -1.76 -7.21 -4.10
N VAL A 38 -2.14 -8.46 -3.87
CA VAL A 38 -1.34 -9.41 -3.10
C VAL A 38 -0.33 -10.09 -4.02
N LEU A 39 0.94 -10.12 -3.63
CA LEU A 39 2.00 -10.85 -4.33
C LEU A 39 2.95 -11.55 -3.33
N GLU A 40 3.77 -12.45 -3.84
CA GLU A 40 4.90 -13.01 -3.08
C GLU A 40 6.00 -11.95 -2.93
N HIS A 41 6.48 -11.74 -1.70
CA HIS A 41 7.54 -10.77 -1.44
C HIS A 41 8.83 -11.19 -2.18
N PRO A 42 9.39 -10.36 -3.07
CA PRO A 42 10.43 -10.79 -4.01
C PRO A 42 11.77 -11.19 -3.36
N VAL A 43 12.07 -10.66 -2.17
CA VAL A 43 13.30 -10.98 -1.42
C VAL A 43 13.08 -11.97 -0.26
N ARG A 44 11.96 -11.87 0.46
CA ARG A 44 11.75 -12.60 1.72
C ARG A 44 10.75 -13.77 1.60
N GLY A 45 10.04 -13.88 0.48
CA GLY A 45 8.88 -14.76 0.34
C GLY A 45 7.71 -14.35 1.25
N GLY A 46 6.60 -15.05 1.12
CA GLY A 46 5.37 -14.77 1.87
C GLY A 46 4.53 -13.68 1.20
N ARG A 47 3.21 -13.80 1.37
CA ARG A 47 2.24 -12.89 0.76
C ARG A 47 2.30 -11.50 1.41
N VAL A 48 2.38 -10.47 0.56
CA VAL A 48 2.37 -9.05 0.95
C VAL A 48 1.46 -8.25 0.04
N VAL A 49 1.00 -7.08 0.50
CA VAL A 49 0.37 -6.09 -0.37
C VAL A 49 1.46 -5.30 -1.09
N GLY A 50 1.46 -5.35 -2.42
CA GLY A 50 2.23 -4.47 -3.27
C GLY A 50 1.38 -3.36 -3.84
N LEU A 51 2.00 -2.22 -4.11
CA LEU A 51 1.39 -1.11 -4.81
C LEU A 51 2.31 -0.58 -5.90
N VAL A 52 1.73 0.06 -6.90
CA VAL A 52 2.48 0.77 -7.94
C VAL A 52 2.58 2.25 -7.56
N ALA A 53 3.80 2.79 -7.57
CA ALA A 53 4.06 4.21 -7.34
C ALA A 53 5.18 4.73 -8.23
N VAL A 54 4.99 5.94 -8.76
CA VAL A 54 6.06 6.69 -9.45
C VAL A 54 7.14 7.07 -8.43
N GLY A 55 8.42 6.88 -8.79
CA GLY A 55 9.56 6.99 -7.86
C GLY A 55 9.70 8.33 -7.11
N GLY A 56 9.22 9.44 -7.69
CA GLY A 56 9.23 10.78 -7.11
C GLY A 56 7.96 11.21 -6.37
N SER A 57 7.00 10.29 -6.19
CA SER A 57 5.69 10.61 -5.59
C SER A 57 5.77 11.02 -4.11
N ARG A 58 4.80 11.83 -3.64
CA ARG A 58 4.71 12.27 -2.23
C ARG A 58 4.57 11.07 -1.28
N LYS A 59 3.72 10.08 -1.59
CA LYS A 59 3.54 8.86 -0.79
C LYS A 59 4.85 8.10 -0.54
N LEU A 60 5.76 8.01 -1.52
CA LEU A 60 7.06 7.37 -1.31
C LEU A 60 8.00 8.20 -0.44
N ARG A 61 7.97 9.54 -0.54
CA ARG A 61 8.71 10.41 0.39
C ARG A 61 8.19 10.25 1.82
N ASN A 62 6.87 10.23 1.98
CA ASN A 62 6.22 10.00 3.27
C ASN A 62 6.63 8.64 3.86
N LEU A 63 6.50 7.55 3.10
CA LEU A 63 6.86 6.19 3.55
C LEU A 63 8.34 6.02 3.93
N ARG A 64 9.25 6.76 3.26
CA ARG A 64 10.68 6.75 3.61
C ARG A 64 10.98 7.51 4.90
N ALA A 65 10.19 8.53 5.22
CA ALA A 65 10.32 9.27 6.48
C ALA A 65 9.62 8.54 7.64
N ASP A 66 8.45 7.94 7.38
CA ASP A 66 7.67 7.16 8.32
C ASP A 66 7.01 5.98 7.60
N PRO A 67 7.37 4.72 7.90
CA PRO A 67 6.90 3.54 7.15
C PRO A 67 5.47 3.11 7.51
N ARG A 68 4.77 3.81 8.41
CA ARG A 68 3.38 3.47 8.76
C ARG A 68 2.43 3.84 7.63
N VAL A 69 1.56 2.89 7.30
CA VAL A 69 0.62 2.98 6.17
C VAL A 69 -0.63 2.16 6.43
N THR A 70 -1.75 2.58 5.87
CA THR A 70 -2.97 1.78 5.78
C THR A 70 -3.43 1.65 4.33
N VAL A 71 -4.06 0.51 4.03
CA VAL A 71 -4.67 0.15 2.75
C VAL A 71 -6.07 -0.39 2.95
#